data_AF-A0A0B2PMW1-F1
#
_entry.id   AF-A0A0B2PMW1-F1
#
_cell.length_a   1.000
_cell.length_b   1.000
_cell.length_c   1.000
_cell.angle_alpha   90.00
_cell.angle_beta   90.00
_cell.angle_gamma   90.00
#
_symmetry.space_group_name_H-M   'P 1'
#
loop_
_entity.id
_entity.type
_entity.pdbx_description
1 polymer ?
#
loop_
_entity_poly.entity_id
_entity_poly.type
_entity_poly.pdbx_seq_one_letter_code
_entity_poly.pdbx_strand_id
1 'polypeptide(L)' 'PFIVSIPPTLNGTNYHARARLMQRVLMNFQKFRFIDGSFQFPLEDDPIYQAWKRCNMPIHSWFMNLVLESI' A
#
# COMPACT_ATOMS: atom_id res chain seq x y z
N PRO A 1 -11.02 -1.42 -13.52
CA PRO A 1 -10.52 -0.09 -13.11
C PRO A 1 -10.85 0.18 -11.63
N PHE A 2 -9.84 0.21 -10.75
CA PHE A 2 -10.03 0.62 -9.35
C PHE A 2 -9.81 2.13 -9.25
N ILE A 3 -10.89 2.89 -9.08
CA ILE A 3 -10.82 4.32 -8.76
C ILE A 3 -10.60 4.37 -7.24
N VAL A 4 -9.34 4.51 -6.81
CA VAL A 4 -9.05 4.94 -5.45
C VAL A 4 -9.62 6.34 -5.31
N SER A 5 -10.71 6.49 -4.55
CA SER A 5 -11.14 7.81 -4.10
C SER A 5 -10.05 8.36 -3.16
N ILE A 6 -9.34 9.40 -3.58
CA ILE A 6 -8.26 10.01 -2.82
C ILE A 6 -8.89 10.80 -1.66
N PRO A 7 -8.72 10.39 -0.38
CA PRO A 7 -9.29 11.12 0.74
C PRO A 7 -8.51 12.44 0.98
N PRO A 8 -9.13 13.48 1.58
CA PRO A 8 -8.43 14.71 1.99
C PRO A 8 -7.26 14.38 2.92
N THR A 9 -6.20 15.19 2.89
CA THR A 9 -4.90 15.05 3.59
C THR A 9 -4.99 14.45 5.00
N LEU A 10 -3.96 13.69 5.40
CA LEU A 10 -3.95 13.04 6.71
C LEU A 10 -4.04 14.12 7.80
N ASN A 11 -5.08 14.05 8.62
CA ASN A 11 -5.27 14.91 9.78
C ASN A 11 -5.59 14.02 11.00
N GLY A 12 -5.52 14.60 12.20
CA GLY A 12 -5.72 13.82 13.43
C GLY A 12 -7.07 13.09 13.50
N THR A 13 -8.11 13.62 12.86
CA THR A 13 -9.48 13.07 12.94
C THR A 13 -9.75 11.98 11.90
N ASN A 14 -9.01 11.94 10.79
CA ASN A 14 -9.20 10.96 9.71
C ASN A 14 -8.21 9.78 9.75
N TYR A 15 -7.32 9.73 10.74
CA TYR A 15 -6.30 8.67 10.90
C TYR A 15 -6.92 7.27 10.86
N HIS A 16 -7.93 6.98 11.68
CA HIS A 16 -8.53 5.63 11.75
C HIS A 16 -9.17 5.20 10.42
N ALA A 17 -9.83 6.12 9.71
CA ALA A 17 -10.41 5.84 8.41
C ALA A 17 -9.34 5.55 7.36
N ARG A 18 -8.25 6.33 7.37
CA ARG A 18 -7.12 6.17 6.45
C ARG A 18 -6.27 4.94 6.74
N ALA A 19 -6.07 4.59 8.01
CA ALA A 19 -5.42 3.34 8.40
C ALA A 19 -6.17 2.11 7.87
N ARG A 20 -7.52 2.11 7.93
CA ARG A 20 -8.34 1.04 7.33
C ARG A 20 -8.20 0.99 5.80
N LEU A 21 -8.13 2.14 5.13
CA LEU A 21 -7.90 2.20 3.69
C LEU A 21 -6.50 1.67 3.33
N MET A 22 -5.46 2.06 4.07
CA MET A 22 -4.10 1.52 3.94
C MET A 22 -4.10 0.00 4.05
N GLN A 23 -4.74 -0.55 5.09
CA GLN A 23 -4.83 -1.99 5.28
C GLN A 23 -5.51 -2.69 4.08
N ARG A 24 -6.64 -2.16 3.57
CA ARG A 24 -7.34 -2.73 2.42
C ARG A 24 -6.51 -2.72 1.14
N VAL A 25 -5.84 -1.60 0.85
CA VAL A 25 -5.00 -1.46 -0.34
C VAL A 25 -3.81 -2.41 -0.25
N LEU A 26 -3.14 -2.46 0.89
CA LEU A 26 -2.02 -3.38 1.11
C LEU A 26 -2.44 -4.85 1.03
N MET A 27 -3.62 -5.22 1.52
CA MET A 27 -4.17 -6.57 1.35
C MET A 27 -4.44 -6.90 -0.13
N ASN A 28 -5.01 -5.96 -0.88
CA ASN A 28 -5.30 -6.13 -2.31
C ASN A 28 -4.02 -6.35 -3.15
N PHE A 29 -2.95 -5.62 -2.83
CA PHE A 29 -1.63 -5.83 -3.44
C PHE A 29 -0.82 -6.96 -2.80
N GLN A 30 -1.45 -7.75 -1.90
CA GLN A 30 -0.82 -8.85 -1.16
C GLN A 30 0.44 -8.45 -0.39
N LYS A 31 0.57 -7.18 -0.01
CA LYS A 31 1.73 -6.66 0.74
C LYS A 31 1.52 -6.62 2.24
N PHE A 32 0.28 -6.68 2.71
CA PHE A 32 -0.02 -6.54 4.13
C PHE A 32 0.74 -7.55 5.00
N ARG A 33 0.75 -8.83 4.61
CA ARG A 33 1.43 -9.91 5.35
C ARG A 33 2.96 -9.80 5.38
N PHE A 34 3.55 -9.07 4.45
CA PHE A 34 4.99 -8.79 4.47
C PHE A 34 5.32 -7.63 5.42
N ILE A 35 4.38 -6.71 5.61
CA ILE A 35 4.53 -5.54 6.49
C ILE A 35 4.27 -5.92 7.94
N ASP A 36 3.28 -6.77 8.20
CA ASP A 36 2.97 -7.27 9.55
C ASP A 36 3.96 -8.37 10.03
N GLY A 37 4.89 -8.79 9.17
CA GLY A 37 5.92 -9.78 9.48
C GLY A 37 5.45 -11.24 9.44
N SER A 38 4.19 -11.50 9.10
CA SER A 38 3.66 -12.87 8.98
C SER A 38 4.34 -13.64 7.84
N PHE A 39 4.79 -12.94 6.79
CA PHE A 39 5.43 -13.50 5.60
C PHE A 39 6.84 -12.92 5.44
N GLN A 40 7.81 -13.79 5.16
CA GLN A 40 9.18 -13.40 4.80
C GLN A 40 9.22 -12.77 3.41
N PHE A 41 10.12 -11.82 3.18
CA PHE A 41 10.33 -11.24 1.85
C PHE A 41 10.81 -12.32 0.87
N PRO A 42 10.32 -12.32 -0.39
CA PRO A 42 10.82 -13.26 -1.39
C PRO A 42 12.29 -12.96 -1.70
N LEU A 43 13.09 -14.01 -1.85
CA LEU A 43 14.47 -13.91 -2.33
C LEU A 43 14.48 -13.55 -3.83
N GLU A 44 15.58 -13.00 -4.34
CA GLU A 44 15.63 -12.53 -5.73
C GLU A 44 15.52 -13.65 -6.79
N ASP A 45 15.88 -14.86 -6.41
CA ASP A 45 15.77 -16.09 -7.20
C ASP A 45 14.38 -16.74 -7.14
N ASP A 46 13.51 -16.26 -6.24
CA ASP A 46 12.14 -16.76 -6.13
C ASP A 46 11.30 -16.33 -7.36
N PRO A 47 10.60 -17.26 -8.03
CA PRO A 47 9.66 -16.95 -9.10
C PRO A 47 8.63 -15.85 -8.77
N ILE A 48 8.27 -15.66 -7.49
CA ILE A 48 7.31 -14.63 -7.07
C ILE A 48 7.94 -13.24 -6.83
N TYR A 49 9.28 -13.12 -6.81
CA TYR A 49 9.98 -11.86 -6.52
C TYR A 49 9.61 -10.74 -7.48
N GLN A 50 9.55 -11.03 -8.78
CA GLN A 50 9.23 -10.02 -9.79
C GLN A 50 7.79 -9.52 -9.67
N ALA A 51 6.83 -10.41 -9.39
CA ALA A 51 5.44 -10.02 -9.15
C ALA A 51 5.33 -9.16 -7.88
N TRP A 52 6.02 -9.56 -6.80
CA TRP A 52 6.10 -8.78 -5.57
C TRP A 52 6.71 -7.39 -5.83
N LYS A 53 7.85 -7.30 -6.54
CA LYS A 53 8.55 -6.04 -6.85
C LYS A 53 7.69 -5.09 -7.67
N ARG A 54 6.97 -5.58 -8.68
CA ARG A 54 6.07 -4.76 -9.52
C ARG A 54 4.98 -4.06 -8.72
N CYS A 55 4.46 -4.72 -7.67
CA CYS A 55 3.45 -4.11 -6.81
C CYS A 55 3.99 -2.98 -5.91
N ASN A 56 5.31 -2.77 -5.79
CA ASN A 56 5.87 -1.67 -5.00
C ASN A 56 5.54 -0.30 -5.61
N MET A 57 5.58 -0.17 -6.94
CA MET A 57 5.42 1.12 -7.62
C MET A 57 4.00 1.69 -7.49
N PRO A 58 2.91 0.92 -7.72
CA PRO A 58 1.55 1.40 -7.49
C PRO A 58 1.29 1.78 -6.02
N ILE A 59 1.85 1.02 -5.07
CA ILE A 59 1.70 1.31 -3.64
C ILE A 59 2.43 2.58 -3.26
N HIS A 60 3.63 2.80 -3.79
CA HIS A 60 4.39 4.01 -3.55
C HIS A 60 3.66 5.25 -4.07
N SER A 61 3.19 5.21 -5.32
CA SER A 61 2.38 6.29 -5.91
C SER A 61 1.12 6.56 -5.08
N TRP A 62 0.41 5.51 -4.67
CA TRP A 62 -0.77 5.62 -3.82
C TRP A 62 -0.46 6.22 -2.44
N PHE A 63 0.63 5.77 -1.81
CA PHE A 63 1.04 6.25 -0.49
C PHE A 63 1.40 7.74 -0.53
N MET A 64 2.13 8.16 -1.56
CA MET A 64 2.47 9.57 -1.76
C MET A 64 1.21 10.41 -1.95
N ASN A 65 0.24 9.96 -2.75
CA ASN A 65 -1.05 10.64 -2.93
C ASN A 65 -1.91 10.66 -1.66
N LEU A 66 -1.73 9.69 -0.76
CA LEU A 66 -2.45 9.66 0.50
C LEU A 66 -1.81 10.61 1.51
N VAL A 67 -0.48 10.60 1.65
CA VAL A 67 0.24 11.32 2.71
C VAL A 67 0.50 12.78 2.36
N LEU A 68 0.87 13.08 1.12
CA LEU A 68 1.14 14.44 0.68
C LEU A 68 -0.17 15.07 0.21
N GLU A 69 -0.41 16.31 0.62
CA GLU A 69 -1.32 17.18 -0.11
C GLU A 69 -0.83 17.17 -1.57
N SER A 70 -1.70 16.84 -2.51
CA SER A 70 -1.38 16.88 -3.92
C SER A 70 -0.74 18.24 -4.22
N ILE A 71 0.58 18.26 -4.47
CA ILE A 71 1.26 19.45 -5.01
C ILE A 71 0.69 19.73 -6.39
#